data_AF-A0A7C8B422-F1
#
_entry.id   AF-A0A7C8B422-F1
#
_cell.length_a   1.000
_cell.length_b   1.000
_cell.length_c   1.000
_cell.angle_alpha   90.00
_cell.angle_beta   90.00
_cell.angle_gamma   90.00
#
_symmetry.space_group_name_H-M   'P 1'
#
loop_
_entity.id
_entity.type
_entity.pdbx_description
1 polymer ?
#
loop_
_entity_poly.entity_id
_entity_poly.type
_entity_poly.pdbx_seq_one_letter_code
_entity_poly.pdbx_strand_id
1 'polypeptide(L)'
;MKYIRIILYISILSAYCWLTWWVLPDFAFIHLQGKKEQIPDSGLILFGFEKAKYTGHRVISSINYGWSTLWAAWPCTIAGGLFGLGIGHIGGEITRRTFAIELASEEAVRLAKKHESNGDSSCANVEKLLQKLEHDVLQFESEKRGFEFQRLELQLEKKLFKDGVRKFESGELNKAKSTISRLEKKIKRLQEKPVDANQIQG
;
A
#
# COMPACT_ATOMS: atom_id res chain seq x y z
N MET A 1 13.57 26.87 16.30
CA MET A 1 12.17 27.29 16.07
C MET A 1 11.76 28.58 16.80
N LYS A 2 12.09 28.78 18.09
CA LYS A 2 11.70 30.01 18.84
C LYS A 2 12.24 31.31 18.21
N TYR A 3 13.51 31.32 17.80
CA TYR A 3 14.15 32.49 17.18
C TYR A 3 13.56 32.86 15.81
N ILE A 4 13.17 31.87 15.00
CA ILE A 4 12.54 32.12 13.70
C ILE A 4 11.20 32.82 13.88
N ARG A 5 10.39 32.42 14.87
CA ARG A 5 9.13 33.10 15.19
C ARG A 5 9.37 34.54 15.63
N ILE A 6 10.37 34.80 16.46
CA ILE A 6 10.72 36.15 16.92
C ILE A 6 11.14 37.04 15.74
N ILE A 7 11.98 36.54 14.83
CA ILE A 7 12.39 37.28 13.62
C ILE A 7 11.19 37.59 12.74
N LEU A 8 10.25 36.65 12.61
CA LEU A 8 9.04 36.83 11.81
C LEU A 8 8.12 37.88 12.44
N TYR A 9 7.95 37.89 13.76
CA TYR A 9 7.23 38.96 14.46
C TYR A 9 7.89 40.33 14.31
N ILE A 10 9.23 40.40 14.45
CA ILE A 10 9.98 41.65 14.27
C ILE A 10 9.85 42.15 12.82
N SER A 11 9.89 41.24 11.83
CA SER A 11 9.74 41.59 10.41
C SER A 11 8.33 42.12 10.11
N ILE A 12 7.28 41.48 10.64
CA ILE A 12 5.90 41.96 10.51
C ILE A 12 5.72 43.32 11.19
N LEU A 13 6.28 43.49 12.39
CA LEU A 13 6.19 44.75 13.14
C LEU A 13 6.93 45.88 12.41
N SER A 14 8.11 45.58 11.87
CA SER A 14 8.92 46.54 11.11
C SER A 14 8.26 46.90 9.78
N ALA A 15 7.69 45.93 9.07
CA ALA A 15 6.90 46.17 7.86
C ALA A 15 5.62 46.97 8.17
N TYR A 16 4.95 46.69 9.29
CA TYR A 16 3.79 47.46 9.74
C TYR A 16 4.17 48.91 10.09
N CYS A 17 5.26 49.13 10.84
CA CYS A 17 5.78 50.46 11.12
C CYS A 17 6.18 51.20 9.83
N TRP A 18 6.81 50.51 8.88
CA TRP A 18 7.19 51.06 7.58
C TRP A 18 5.97 51.45 6.73
N LEU A 19 4.96 50.57 6.67
CA LEU A 19 3.73 50.82 5.93
C LEU A 19 2.92 51.95 6.57
N THR A 20 2.87 51.98 7.91
CA THR A 20 2.17 53.03 8.67
C THR A 20 2.91 54.36 8.55
N TRP A 21 4.24 54.37 8.41
CA TRP A 21 5.04 55.57 8.14
C TRP A 21 4.76 56.16 6.75
N TRP A 22 4.55 55.32 5.73
CA TRP A 22 4.21 55.76 4.37
C TRP A 22 2.73 56.09 4.19
N VAL A 23 1.86 55.47 4.99
CA VAL A 23 0.40 55.59 4.93
C VAL A 23 -0.14 56.16 6.25
N LEU A 24 0.51 57.19 6.79
CA LEU A 24 -0.20 58.11 7.67
C LEU A 24 -0.97 59.05 6.72
N PRO A 25 -2.28 58.85 6.44
CA PRO A 25 -3.06 59.95 5.92
C PRO A 25 -2.90 61.11 6.91
N ASP A 26 -2.92 62.34 6.43
CA ASP A 26 -2.84 63.54 7.26
C ASP A 26 -4.01 63.55 8.26
N PHE A 27 -3.82 62.88 9.40
CA PHE A 27 -4.81 62.74 10.44
C PHE A 27 -4.84 64.05 11.22
N ALA A 28 -5.73 64.93 10.79
CA ALA A 28 -6.08 66.14 11.51
C ALA A 28 -7.21 65.82 12.48
N PHE A 29 -6.93 65.87 13.78
CA PHE A 29 -8.02 65.95 14.77
C PHE A 29 -8.38 67.42 14.95
N ILE A 30 -9.59 67.75 14.50
CA ILE A 30 -10.16 69.10 14.58
C ILE A 30 -10.94 69.19 15.88
N HIS A 31 -10.47 69.99 16.83
CA HIS A 31 -11.26 70.29 18.02
C HIS A 31 -12.26 71.41 17.67
N LEU A 32 -13.54 71.04 17.65
CA LEU A 32 -14.64 71.96 17.37
C LEU A 32 -15.16 72.52 18.68
N GLN A 33 -15.11 73.84 18.82
CA GLN A 33 -15.64 74.53 19.99
C GLN A 33 -17.19 74.57 19.96
N GLY A 34 -17.79 74.93 21.11
CA GLY A 34 -19.23 74.86 21.33
C GLY A 34 -20.02 75.79 20.40
N LYS A 35 -21.27 75.43 20.08
CA LYS A 35 -22.16 76.05 19.07
C LYS A 35 -22.50 77.56 19.27
N LYS A 36 -21.92 78.25 20.27
CA LYS A 36 -22.34 79.59 20.71
C LYS A 36 -21.20 80.58 20.99
N GLU A 37 -19.94 80.26 20.66
CA GLU A 37 -18.85 81.21 20.83
C GLU A 37 -18.85 82.28 19.74
N GLN A 38 -18.52 83.52 20.13
CA GLN A 38 -18.42 84.65 19.21
C GLN A 38 -17.34 84.36 18.17
N ILE A 39 -17.57 84.83 16.93
CA ILE A 39 -16.61 84.69 15.84
C ILE A 39 -15.32 85.40 16.25
N PRO A 40 -14.18 84.70 16.40
CA PRO A 40 -12.92 85.33 16.76
C PRO A 40 -12.41 86.18 15.60
N ASP A 41 -11.74 87.29 15.91
CA ASP A 41 -11.17 88.22 14.92
C ASP A 41 -10.09 87.57 14.03
N SER A 42 -9.53 86.44 14.46
CA SER A 42 -8.59 85.62 13.69
C SER A 42 -8.76 84.13 14.01
N GLY A 43 -9.00 83.28 13.00
CA GLY A 43 -9.10 81.83 13.17
C GLY A 43 -9.75 81.11 11.98
N LEU A 44 -9.75 79.78 12.02
CA LEU A 44 -10.40 78.93 11.02
C LEU A 44 -11.84 78.63 11.47
N ILE A 45 -12.81 78.90 10.59
CA ILE A 45 -14.24 78.74 10.86
C ILE A 45 -14.82 77.76 9.85
N LEU A 46 -15.53 76.75 10.33
CA LEU A 46 -16.26 75.81 9.50
C LEU A 46 -17.69 76.32 9.31
N PHE A 47 -18.06 76.65 8.07
CA PHE A 47 -19.41 77.07 7.72
C PHE A 47 -20.23 75.86 7.22
N GLY A 48 -21.38 75.62 7.84
CA GLY A 48 -22.34 74.63 7.39
C GLY A 48 -23.31 75.25 6.38
N PHE A 49 -23.43 74.63 5.21
CA PHE A 49 -24.46 74.95 4.22
C PHE A 49 -25.28 73.70 3.94
N GLU A 50 -26.60 73.81 4.04
CA GLU A 50 -27.51 72.75 3.66
C GLU A 50 -28.50 73.31 2.64
N LYS A 51 -28.56 72.68 1.45
CA LYS A 51 -29.35 73.16 0.30
C LYS A 51 -29.09 74.65 -0.04
N ALA A 52 -27.81 75.02 -0.06
CA ALA A 52 -27.33 76.40 -0.27
C ALA A 52 -27.81 77.43 0.76
N LYS A 53 -28.47 77.01 1.85
CA LYS A 53 -28.85 77.88 2.97
C LYS A 53 -27.85 77.73 4.09
N TYR A 54 -27.40 78.86 4.63
CA TYR A 54 -26.50 78.90 5.77
C TYR A 54 -27.18 78.35 7.02
N THR A 55 -26.61 77.28 7.60
CA THR A 55 -27.17 76.57 8.76
C THR A 55 -26.41 76.84 10.06
N GLY A 56 -25.22 77.43 9.98
CA GLY A 56 -24.44 77.88 11.13
C GLY A 56 -22.94 77.78 10.92
N HIS A 57 -22.17 78.24 11.89
CA HIS A 57 -20.71 78.13 11.90
C HIS A 57 -20.23 77.40 13.16
N ARG A 58 -19.05 76.78 13.08
CA ARG A 58 -18.29 76.30 14.23
C ARG A 58 -16.86 76.81 14.13
N VAL A 59 -16.37 77.34 15.25
CA VAL A 59 -14.98 77.78 15.36
C VAL A 59 -14.10 76.56 15.61
N ILE A 60 -13.00 76.47 14.89
CA ILE A 60 -11.97 75.46 15.10
C ILE A 60 -10.98 76.02 16.12
N SER A 61 -10.96 75.45 17.33
CA SER A 61 -10.11 75.98 18.42
C SER A 61 -8.66 75.53 18.29
N SER A 62 -8.44 74.34 17.73
CA SER A 62 -7.10 73.81 17.48
C SER A 62 -7.13 72.72 16.42
N ILE A 63 -6.07 72.65 15.63
CA ILE A 63 -5.81 71.54 14.71
C ILE A 63 -4.45 70.97 15.07
N ASN A 64 -4.44 69.77 15.62
CA ASN A 64 -3.22 69.05 15.92
C ASN A 64 -2.88 68.15 14.75
N TYR A 65 -1.68 68.35 14.20
CA TYR A 65 -1.11 67.55 13.12
C TYR A 65 0.10 66.77 13.64
N GLY A 66 0.30 65.55 13.12
CA GLY A 66 1.51 64.76 13.37
C GLY A 66 1.43 63.81 14.57
N TRP A 67 2.60 63.48 15.13
CA TRP A 67 2.78 62.39 16.10
C TRP A 67 1.98 62.53 17.42
N SER A 68 1.59 63.74 17.80
CA SER A 68 0.73 63.98 18.96
C SER A 68 -0.67 63.37 18.79
N THR A 69 -1.16 63.30 17.55
CA THR A 69 -2.44 62.68 17.21
C THR A 69 -2.40 61.15 17.32
N LEU A 70 -1.24 60.55 17.07
CA LEU A 70 -1.05 59.11 17.22
C LEU A 70 -1.22 58.67 18.68
N TRP A 71 -0.76 59.48 19.63
CA TRP A 71 -0.99 59.29 21.08
C TRP A 71 -2.45 59.45 21.49
N ALA A 72 -3.30 60.10 20.69
CA ALA A 72 -4.74 60.15 20.96
C ALA A 72 -5.47 58.91 20.39
N ALA A 73 -5.00 58.38 19.26
CA ALA A 73 -5.62 57.24 18.57
C ALA A 73 -5.06 55.86 18.98
N TRP A 74 -3.99 55.81 19.77
CA TRP A 74 -3.31 54.56 20.17
C TRP A 74 -4.19 53.47 20.80
N PRO A 75 -5.29 53.75 21.56
CA PRO A 75 -6.08 52.68 22.15
C PRO A 75 -6.85 51.91 21.07
N CYS A 76 -7.28 52.61 20.01
CA CYS A 76 -8.02 52.03 18.90
C CYS A 76 -7.12 51.16 18.02
N THR A 77 -5.86 51.57 17.80
CA THR A 77 -4.90 50.78 17.02
C THR A 77 -4.47 49.51 17.76
N ILE A 78 -4.25 49.60 19.07
CA ILE A 78 -3.97 48.42 19.92
C ILE A 78 -5.17 47.48 19.95
N ALA A 79 -6.39 47.99 20.12
CA ALA A 79 -7.60 47.18 20.11
C ALA A 79 -7.79 46.44 18.77
N GLY A 80 -7.59 47.12 17.65
CA GLY A 80 -7.63 46.51 16.32
C GLY A 80 -6.54 45.45 16.10
N GLY A 81 -5.32 45.73 16.58
CA GLY A 81 -4.20 44.77 16.52
C GLY A 81 -4.44 43.50 17.35
N LEU A 82 -4.99 43.65 18.56
CA LEU A 82 -5.37 42.51 19.41
C LEU A 82 -6.48 41.68 18.78
N PHE A 83 -7.49 42.32 18.17
CA PHE A 83 -8.53 41.62 17.42
C PHE A 83 -7.97 40.85 16.22
N GLY A 84 -7.09 41.48 15.44
CA GLY A 84 -6.42 40.85 14.31
C GLY A 84 -5.57 39.64 14.71
N LEU A 85 -4.82 39.76 15.81
CA LEU A 85 -4.04 38.65 16.38
C LEU A 85 -4.94 37.52 16.88
N GLY A 86 -6.06 37.84 17.55
CA GLY A 86 -7.01 36.84 18.06
C GLY A 86 -7.66 36.04 16.93
N ILE A 87 -8.19 36.72 15.90
CA ILE A 87 -8.80 36.06 14.74
C ILE A 87 -7.75 35.28 13.95
N GLY A 88 -6.55 35.86 13.75
CA GLY A 88 -5.44 35.22 13.06
C GLY A 88 -4.96 33.94 13.78
N HIS A 89 -4.95 33.91 15.11
CA HIS A 89 -4.58 32.73 15.88
C HIS A 89 -5.59 31.59 15.68
N ILE A 90 -6.90 31.89 15.76
CA ILE A 90 -7.96 30.91 15.54
C ILE A 90 -7.92 30.37 14.11
N GLY A 91 -7.79 31.25 13.11
CA GLY A 91 -7.67 30.85 11.71
C GLY A 91 -6.42 29.99 11.46
N GLY A 92 -5.29 30.36 12.05
CA GLY A 92 -4.04 29.59 11.95
C GLY A 92 -4.12 28.20 12.58
N GLU A 93 -4.79 28.05 13.72
CA GLU A 93 -5.00 26.74 14.34
C GLU A 93 -5.92 25.84 13.54
N ILE A 94 -7.00 26.38 12.97
CA ILE A 94 -7.92 25.63 12.11
C ILE A 94 -7.17 25.10 10.89
N THR A 95 -6.45 25.98 10.18
CA THR A 95 -5.65 25.60 8.99
C THR A 95 -4.60 24.54 9.32
N ARG A 96 -3.96 24.63 10.49
CA ARG A 96 -2.97 23.64 10.91
C ARG A 96 -3.60 22.29 11.21
N ARG A 97 -4.82 22.25 11.74
CA ARG A 97 -5.57 21.00 11.99
C ARG A 97 -6.03 20.36 10.68
N THR A 98 -6.57 21.13 9.74
CA THR A 98 -6.94 20.58 8.42
C THR A 98 -5.74 20.04 7.67
N PHE A 99 -4.61 20.76 7.64
CA PHE A 99 -3.38 20.25 7.04
C PHE A 99 -2.87 18.96 7.70
N ALA A 100 -2.95 18.85 9.02
CA ALA A 100 -2.54 17.64 9.73
C ALA A 100 -3.45 16.44 9.40
N ILE A 101 -4.76 16.68 9.24
CA ILE A 101 -5.73 15.64 8.84
C ILE A 101 -5.51 15.21 7.40
N GLU A 102 -5.28 16.16 6.48
CA GLU A 102 -4.98 15.84 5.07
C GLU A 102 -3.68 15.03 4.95
N LEU A 103 -2.63 15.42 5.66
CA LEU A 103 -1.36 14.67 5.66
C LEU A 103 -1.53 13.25 6.21
N ALA A 104 -2.27 13.09 7.31
CA ALA A 104 -2.56 11.78 7.89
C ALA A 104 -3.46 10.93 6.98
N SER A 105 -4.40 11.54 6.28
CA SER A 105 -5.28 10.89 5.30
C SER A 105 -4.49 10.41 4.09
N GLU A 106 -3.60 11.24 3.55
CA GLU A 106 -2.74 10.88 2.43
C GLU A 106 -1.80 9.72 2.79
N GLU A 107 -1.25 9.73 4.01
CA GLU A 107 -0.42 8.63 4.51
C GLU A 107 -1.21 7.33 4.68
N ALA A 108 -2.46 7.41 5.17
CA ALA A 108 -3.36 6.27 5.29
C ALA A 108 -3.71 5.67 3.91
N VAL A 109 -4.03 6.51 2.92
CA VAL A 109 -4.30 6.08 1.54
C VAL A 109 -3.06 5.44 0.92
N ARG A 110 -1.87 6.00 1.16
CA ARG A 110 -0.61 5.43 0.66
C ARG A 110 -0.32 4.05 1.26
N LEU A 111 -0.56 3.89 2.57
CA LEU A 111 -0.41 2.60 3.26
C LEU A 111 -1.42 1.57 2.76
N ALA A 112 -2.68 1.97 2.58
CA ALA A 112 -3.72 1.11 2.02
C ALA A 112 -3.34 0.61 0.62
N LYS A 113 -2.91 1.50 -0.28
CA LYS A 113 -2.49 1.15 -1.64
C LYS A 113 -1.24 0.25 -1.66
N LYS A 114 -0.33 0.43 -0.71
CA LYS A 114 0.85 -0.45 -0.55
C LYS A 114 0.43 -1.85 -0.09
N HIS A 115 -0.53 -1.95 0.83
CA HIS A 115 -1.07 -3.25 1.27
C HIS A 115 -1.87 -3.94 0.16
N GLU A 116 -2.63 -3.21 -0.64
CA GLU A 116 -3.34 -3.73 -1.81
C GLU A 116 -2.37 -4.31 -2.86
N SER A 117 -1.34 -3.55 -3.24
CA SER A 117 -0.31 -4.02 -4.19
C SER A 117 0.48 -5.23 -3.66
N ASN A 118 0.76 -5.27 -2.36
CA ASN A 118 1.39 -6.44 -1.73
C ASN A 118 0.43 -7.64 -1.64
N GLY A 119 -0.87 -7.40 -1.45
CA GLY A 119 -1.92 -8.42 -1.46
C GLY A 119 -2.07 -9.05 -2.84
N ASP A 120 -2.17 -8.24 -3.89
CA ASP A 120 -2.29 -8.70 -5.28
C ASP A 120 -1.07 -9.50 -5.72
N SER A 121 0.13 -9.04 -5.37
CA SER A 121 1.37 -9.78 -5.66
C SER A 121 1.48 -11.09 -4.86
N SER A 122 0.97 -11.13 -3.62
CA SER A 122 0.85 -12.37 -2.84
C SER A 122 -0.15 -13.34 -3.49
N CYS A 123 -1.34 -12.87 -3.86
CA CYS A 123 -2.35 -13.69 -4.52
C CYS A 123 -1.82 -14.27 -5.84
N ALA A 124 -1.17 -13.45 -6.67
CA ALA A 124 -0.57 -13.91 -7.93
C ALA A 124 0.54 -14.95 -7.72
N ASN A 125 1.33 -14.83 -6.63
CA ASN A 125 2.35 -15.82 -6.30
C ASN A 125 1.74 -17.13 -5.79
N VAL A 126 0.70 -17.07 -4.97
CA VAL A 126 -0.04 -18.25 -4.50
C VAL A 126 -0.69 -18.98 -5.66
N GLU A 127 -1.30 -18.26 -6.60
CA GLU A 127 -1.92 -18.85 -7.80
C GLU A 127 -0.89 -19.57 -8.69
N LYS A 128 0.29 -18.97 -8.90
CA LYS A 128 1.41 -19.62 -9.61
C LYS A 128 1.89 -20.88 -8.90
N LEU A 129 1.99 -20.84 -7.56
CA LEU A 129 2.35 -22.01 -6.75
C LEU A 129 1.30 -23.12 -6.90
N LEU A 130 0.02 -22.77 -6.92
CA LEU A 130 -1.09 -23.70 -7.04
C LEU A 130 -1.10 -24.37 -8.43
N GLN A 131 -0.93 -23.60 -9.49
CA GLN A 131 -0.77 -24.13 -10.86
C GLN A 131 0.42 -25.07 -10.99
N LYS A 132 1.56 -24.71 -10.38
CA LYS A 132 2.74 -25.57 -10.38
C LYS A 132 2.47 -26.89 -9.65
N LEU A 133 1.82 -26.82 -8.49
CA LEU A 133 1.47 -28.01 -7.71
C LEU A 133 0.52 -28.94 -8.49
N GLU A 134 -0.46 -28.36 -9.18
CA GLU A 134 -1.40 -29.11 -10.02
C GLU A 134 -0.70 -29.81 -11.20
N HIS A 135 0.23 -29.10 -11.85
CA HIS A 135 1.07 -29.69 -12.90
C HIS A 135 1.94 -30.84 -12.36
N ASP A 136 2.58 -30.65 -11.20
CA ASP A 136 3.43 -31.67 -10.57
C ASP A 136 2.59 -32.91 -10.20
N VAL A 137 1.38 -32.73 -9.67
CA VAL A 137 0.45 -33.85 -9.36
C VAL A 137 0.08 -34.62 -10.62
N LEU A 138 -0.27 -33.95 -11.71
CA LEU A 138 -0.59 -34.59 -12.98
C LEU A 138 0.60 -35.39 -13.53
N GLN A 139 1.81 -34.84 -13.41
CA GLN A 139 3.03 -35.53 -13.82
C GLN A 139 3.27 -36.78 -12.97
N PHE A 140 3.14 -36.70 -11.65
CA PHE A 140 3.27 -37.86 -10.76
C PHE A 140 2.22 -38.94 -11.04
N GLU A 141 0.97 -38.57 -11.32
CA GLU A 141 -0.05 -39.52 -11.72
C GLU A 141 0.26 -40.20 -13.07
N SER A 142 0.85 -39.47 -14.01
CA SER A 142 1.31 -40.04 -15.28
C SER A 142 2.44 -41.05 -15.09
N GLU A 143 3.43 -40.73 -14.25
CA GLU A 143 4.56 -41.60 -13.95
C GLU A 143 4.09 -42.85 -13.18
N LYS A 144 3.19 -42.68 -12.21
CA LYS A 144 2.57 -43.80 -11.48
C LYS A 144 1.87 -44.77 -12.43
N ARG A 145 1.09 -44.27 -13.39
CA ARG A 145 0.46 -45.11 -14.42
C ARG A 145 1.51 -45.86 -15.27
N GLY A 146 2.61 -45.20 -15.62
CA GLY A 146 3.74 -45.84 -16.30
C GLY A 146 4.35 -47.00 -15.50
N PHE A 147 4.57 -46.80 -14.20
CA PHE A 147 5.07 -47.86 -13.31
C PHE A 147 4.07 -49.01 -13.13
N GLU A 148 2.77 -48.71 -13.03
CA GLU A 148 1.74 -49.75 -12.97
C GLU A 148 1.70 -50.59 -14.23
N PHE A 149 1.87 -49.97 -15.41
CA PHE A 149 1.96 -50.69 -16.68
C PHE A 149 3.20 -51.60 -16.73
N GLN A 150 4.39 -51.07 -16.38
CA GLN A 150 5.61 -51.89 -16.32
C GLN A 150 5.49 -53.04 -15.33
N ARG A 151 4.81 -52.82 -14.18
CA ARG A 151 4.58 -53.88 -13.19
C ARG A 151 3.69 -54.98 -13.75
N LEU A 152 2.66 -54.64 -14.51
CA LEU A 152 1.80 -55.61 -15.19
C LEU A 152 2.58 -56.40 -16.26
N GLU A 153 3.42 -55.71 -17.04
CA GLU A 153 4.27 -56.34 -18.06
C GLU A 153 5.25 -57.35 -17.45
N LEU A 154 5.94 -56.97 -16.38
CA LEU A 154 6.82 -57.86 -15.60
C LEU A 154 6.07 -59.06 -15.02
N GLN A 155 4.84 -58.87 -14.55
CA GLN A 155 4.02 -59.99 -14.06
C GLN A 155 3.63 -60.95 -15.18
N LEU A 156 3.31 -60.42 -16.36
CA LEU A 156 2.97 -61.21 -17.53
C LEU A 156 4.19 -62.01 -18.03
N GLU A 157 5.35 -61.36 -18.15
CA GLU A 157 6.61 -62.00 -18.52
C GLU A 157 7.00 -63.10 -17.52
N LYS A 158 6.87 -62.82 -16.21
CA LYS A 158 7.11 -63.82 -15.17
C LYS A 158 6.17 -65.03 -15.28
N LYS A 159 4.90 -64.83 -15.65
CA LYS A 159 3.94 -65.92 -15.89
C LYS A 159 4.34 -66.73 -17.12
N LEU A 160 4.62 -66.05 -18.24
CA LEU A 160 5.05 -66.69 -19.48
C LEU A 160 6.32 -67.52 -19.29
N PHE A 161 7.30 -66.98 -18.55
CA PHE A 161 8.52 -67.70 -18.21
C PHE A 161 8.24 -68.93 -17.35
N LYS A 162 7.42 -68.80 -16.29
CA LYS A 162 7.02 -69.95 -15.45
C LYS A 162 6.31 -71.04 -16.24
N ASP A 163 5.41 -70.66 -17.14
CA ASP A 163 4.69 -71.62 -17.97
C ASP A 163 5.61 -72.28 -18.99
N GLY A 164 6.57 -71.54 -19.54
CA GLY A 164 7.64 -72.07 -20.40
C GLY A 164 8.50 -73.11 -19.68
N VAL A 165 8.95 -72.81 -18.45
CA VAL A 165 9.71 -73.75 -17.61
C VAL A 165 8.89 -75.00 -17.31
N ARG A 166 7.62 -74.86 -16.89
CA ARG A 166 6.74 -76.02 -16.64
C ARG A 166 6.55 -76.90 -17.87
N LYS A 167 6.35 -76.29 -19.04
CA LYS A 167 6.24 -77.02 -20.31
C LYS A 167 7.53 -77.78 -20.62
N PHE A 168 8.68 -77.13 -20.47
CA PHE A 168 9.99 -77.75 -20.65
C PHE A 168 10.20 -78.94 -19.70
N GLU A 169 9.98 -78.73 -18.39
CA GLU A 169 10.06 -79.79 -17.36
C GLU A 169 9.15 -80.97 -17.70
N SER A 170 7.89 -80.71 -18.08
CA SER A 170 6.96 -81.77 -18.48
C SER A 170 7.41 -82.52 -19.73
N GLY A 171 8.04 -81.82 -20.69
CA GLY A 171 8.59 -82.40 -21.91
C GLY A 171 9.76 -83.33 -21.63
N GLU A 172 10.71 -82.90 -20.79
CA GLU A 172 11.85 -83.72 -20.36
C GLU A 172 11.39 -84.93 -19.52
N LEU A 173 10.42 -84.74 -18.63
CA LEU A 173 9.85 -85.83 -17.83
C LEU A 173 9.14 -86.87 -18.70
N ASN A 174 8.44 -86.43 -19.75
CA ASN A 174 7.83 -87.32 -20.75
C ASN A 174 8.89 -88.08 -21.56
N LYS A 175 9.98 -87.43 -21.97
CA LYS A 175 11.11 -88.10 -22.65
C LYS A 175 11.72 -89.17 -21.74
N ALA A 176 12.03 -88.83 -20.49
CA ALA A 176 12.57 -89.76 -19.50
C ALA A 176 11.64 -90.96 -19.29
N LYS A 177 10.33 -90.72 -19.13
CA LYS A 177 9.31 -91.77 -19.01
C LYS A 177 9.26 -92.69 -20.24
N SER A 178 9.40 -92.13 -21.45
CA SER A 178 9.45 -92.91 -22.69
C SER A 178 10.70 -93.81 -22.75
N THR A 179 11.84 -93.31 -22.29
CA THR A 179 13.11 -94.05 -22.24
C THR A 179 13.03 -95.18 -21.22
N ILE A 180 12.49 -94.91 -20.03
CA ILE A 180 12.23 -95.93 -19.00
C ILE A 180 11.32 -97.02 -19.57
N SER A 181 10.19 -96.67 -20.19
CA SER A 181 9.28 -97.67 -20.78
C SER A 181 9.94 -98.50 -21.89
N ARG A 182 10.83 -97.91 -22.70
CA ARG A 182 11.62 -98.65 -23.70
C ARG A 182 12.61 -99.61 -23.06
N LEU A 183 13.28 -99.19 -21.98
CA LEU A 183 14.22 -100.03 -21.23
C LEU A 183 13.49 -101.17 -20.52
N GLU A 184 12.37 -100.91 -19.87
CA GLU A 184 11.51 -101.94 -19.25
C GLU A 184 11.06 -102.99 -20.26
N LYS A 185 10.61 -102.58 -21.45
CA LYS A 185 10.27 -103.51 -22.54
C LYS A 185 11.46 -104.34 -23.00
N LYS A 186 12.67 -103.76 -23.05
CA LYS A 186 13.90 -104.49 -23.38
C LYS A 186 14.27 -105.50 -22.29
N ILE A 187 14.21 -105.11 -21.02
CA ILE A 187 14.48 -105.99 -19.87
C ILE A 187 13.51 -107.16 -19.89
N LYS A 188 12.20 -106.91 -20.07
CA LYS A 188 11.19 -107.96 -20.15
C LYS A 188 11.48 -108.96 -21.28
N ARG A 189 11.85 -108.47 -22.47
CA ARG A 189 12.25 -109.32 -23.61
C ARG A 189 13.52 -110.15 -23.34
N LEU A 190 14.46 -109.62 -22.56
CA LEU A 190 15.67 -110.34 -22.18
C LEU A 190 15.40 -111.38 -21.09
N GLN A 191 14.43 -111.13 -20.20
CA GLN A 191 14.00 -112.10 -19.18
C GLN A 191 13.13 -113.23 -19.74
N GLU A 192 12.36 -112.97 -20.82
CA GLU A 192 11.54 -113.97 -21.52
C GLU A 192 12.35 -114.84 -22.51
N LYS A 193 13.61 -114.49 -22.78
CA LYS A 193 14.56 -115.38 -23.47
C LYS A 193 15.26 -116.25 -22.42
N PRO A 194 14.97 -117.56 -22.32
CA PRO A 194 15.84 -118.45 -21.55
C PRO A 194 17.23 -118.40 -22.17
N VAL A 195 18.25 -118.28 -21.32
CA VAL A 195 19.64 -118.50 -21.69
C VAL A 195 19.75 -119.97 -22.09
N ASP A 196 19.81 -120.24 -23.40
CA ASP A 196 20.27 -121.53 -23.91
C ASP A 196 21.74 -121.69 -23.53
N ALA A 197 21.97 -122.29 -22.37
CA ALA A 197 23.28 -122.72 -21.88
C ALA A 197 23.79 -123.98 -22.63
N ASN A 198 23.59 -124.06 -23.94
CA ASN A 198 24.00 -125.20 -24.76
C ASN A 198 24.54 -124.77 -26.14
N GLN A 199 25.58 -123.93 -26.14
CA GLN A 199 26.52 -123.81 -27.27
C GLN A 199 27.94 -123.51 -26.77
N ILE A 200 28.47 -124.37 -25.89
CA ILE A 200 29.93 -124.54 -25.72
C ILE A 200 30.19 -126.04 -25.54
N GLN A 201 30.05 -126.81 -26.62
CA GLN A 201 30.77 -128.06 -26.88
C GLN A 201 30.39 -128.55 -28.28
N GLY A 202 31.37 -128.55 -29.18
CA GLY A 202 31.24 -128.89 -30.60
C GLY A 202 32.37 -128.24 -31.37
#